data_AF-A0A3B8WQS6-F1
#
_entry.id   AF-A0A3B8WQS6-F1
#
_cell.length_a   1.000
_cell.length_b   1.000
_cell.length_c   1.000
_cell.angle_alpha   90.00
_cell.angle_beta   90.00
_cell.angle_gamma   90.00
#
_symmetry.space_group_name_H-M   'P 1'
#
loop_
_entity.id
_entity.type
_entity.pdbx_description
1 polymer ?
#
loop_
_entity_poly.entity_id
_entity_poly.type
_entity_poly.pdbx_seq_one_letter_code
_entity_poly.pdbx_strand_id
1 'polypeptide(L)'
;MAEDVIAYLDAQGIEKASLLGHSMGGKVAMQVALKHPERVRSLIVADISPVTYKAHHDAILEGMQQMDLRGVTSRSEADARLARFVEVAGVRQFLLKNLERIPAQEQADDEVAFRWRLNLSVIDACYDKLAAAPEGQGPFEGPVLFIKGADSAYIQEKHRDTIRTLFPGAELK
;
A
#
# COMPACT_ATOMS: atom_id res chain seq x y z
N MET A 1 3.30 8.64 -6.88
CA MET A 1 2.41 7.48 -7.13
C MET A 1 1.29 7.80 -8.11
N ALA A 2 0.37 8.73 -7.84
CA ALA A 2 -0.72 9.01 -8.81
C ALA A 2 -0.20 9.43 -10.20
N GLU A 3 0.77 10.35 -10.25
CA GLU A 3 1.41 10.77 -11.51
C GLU A 3 2.15 9.62 -12.22
N ASP A 4 2.69 8.66 -11.46
CA ASP A 4 3.35 7.49 -12.07
C ASP A 4 2.34 6.58 -12.78
N VAL A 5 1.10 6.49 -12.25
CA VAL A 5 0.01 5.77 -12.93
C VAL A 5 -0.36 6.49 -14.22
N ILE A 6 -0.48 7.82 -14.21
CA ILE A 6 -0.78 8.60 -15.41
C ILE A 6 0.31 8.44 -16.46
N ALA A 7 1.59 8.59 -16.06
CA ALA A 7 2.72 8.40 -16.95
C ALA A 7 2.75 6.98 -17.56
N TYR A 8 2.37 5.96 -16.78
CA TYR A 8 2.23 4.61 -17.29
C TYR A 8 1.11 4.50 -18.32
N LEU A 9 -0.07 5.05 -18.05
CA LEU A 9 -1.18 5.06 -19.01
C LEU A 9 -0.77 5.73 -20.33
N ASP A 10 -0.06 6.86 -20.26
CA ASP A 10 0.43 7.58 -21.42
C ASP A 10 1.44 6.73 -22.22
N ALA A 11 2.39 6.10 -21.53
CA ALA A 11 3.39 5.22 -22.15
C ALA A 11 2.76 4.00 -22.83
N GLN A 12 1.59 3.55 -22.37
CA GLN A 12 0.84 2.44 -22.97
C GLN A 12 -0.21 2.88 -24.00
N GLY A 13 -0.35 4.19 -24.25
CA GLY A 13 -1.40 4.72 -25.14
C GLY A 13 -2.82 4.51 -24.61
N ILE A 14 -2.98 4.40 -23.29
CA ILE A 14 -4.28 4.20 -22.64
C ILE A 14 -4.87 5.56 -22.27
N GLU A 15 -5.85 6.00 -23.05
CA GLU A 15 -6.54 7.27 -22.80
C GLU A 15 -7.36 7.24 -21.50
N LYS A 16 -8.09 6.15 -21.24
CA LYS A 16 -8.99 6.04 -20.08
C LYS A 16 -9.10 4.61 -19.56
N ALA A 17 -8.94 4.43 -18.24
CA ALA A 17 -8.94 3.11 -17.60
C ALA A 17 -9.93 3.03 -16.42
N SER A 18 -10.40 1.81 -16.13
CA SER A 18 -11.04 1.52 -14.85
C SER A 18 -9.95 1.15 -13.84
N LEU A 19 -9.93 1.81 -12.69
CA LEU A 19 -8.90 1.61 -11.67
C LEU A 19 -9.45 0.79 -10.52
N LEU A 20 -8.68 -0.19 -10.07
CA LEU A 20 -8.91 -0.90 -8.83
C LEU A 20 -7.71 -0.68 -7.92
N GLY A 21 -7.97 -0.25 -6.69
CA GLY A 21 -6.94 -0.14 -5.67
C GLY A 21 -7.37 -0.81 -4.38
N HIS A 22 -6.49 -1.63 -3.81
CA HIS A 22 -6.69 -2.28 -2.51
C HIS A 22 -5.85 -1.61 -1.43
N SER A 23 -6.43 -1.40 -0.25
CA SER A 23 -5.77 -0.77 0.90
C SER A 23 -5.08 0.55 0.48
N MET A 24 -3.80 0.76 0.75
CA MET A 24 -3.05 1.93 0.29
C MET A 24 -3.06 2.14 -1.23
N GLY A 25 -3.13 1.07 -2.03
CA GLY A 25 -3.33 1.19 -3.48
C GLY A 25 -4.67 1.83 -3.84
N GLY A 26 -5.69 1.66 -3.00
CA GLY A 26 -6.97 2.36 -3.09
C GLY A 26 -6.81 3.86 -2.96
N LYS A 27 -5.94 4.35 -2.07
CA LYS A 27 -5.63 5.78 -1.95
C LYS A 27 -4.96 6.33 -3.20
N VAL A 28 -4.04 5.58 -3.80
CA VAL A 28 -3.42 5.96 -5.07
C VAL A 28 -4.49 6.06 -6.16
N ALA A 29 -5.37 5.07 -6.29
CA ALA A 29 -6.45 5.08 -7.29
C ALA A 29 -7.46 6.24 -7.06
N MET A 30 -7.83 6.50 -5.80
CA MET A 30 -8.64 7.66 -5.41
C MET A 30 -7.94 8.98 -5.79
N GLN A 31 -6.64 9.09 -5.51
CA GLN A 31 -5.85 10.28 -5.84
C GLN A 31 -5.77 10.53 -7.35
N VAL A 32 -5.68 9.47 -8.16
CA VAL A 32 -5.74 9.57 -9.63
C VAL A 32 -7.13 10.04 -10.06
N ALA A 33 -8.20 9.45 -9.55
CA ALA A 33 -9.57 9.84 -9.90
C ALA A 33 -9.90 11.31 -9.53
N LEU A 34 -9.38 11.81 -8.41
CA LEU A 34 -9.60 13.19 -7.96
C LEU A 34 -8.77 14.23 -8.73
N LYS A 35 -7.57 13.87 -9.20
CA LYS A 35 -6.68 14.80 -9.93
C LYS A 35 -6.82 14.73 -11.45
N HIS A 36 -7.14 13.56 -11.98
CA HIS A 36 -7.20 13.25 -13.40
C HIS A 36 -8.53 12.53 -13.72
N PRO A 37 -9.68 13.12 -13.37
CA PRO A 37 -10.99 12.47 -13.50
C PRO A 37 -11.30 12.02 -14.94
N GLU A 38 -10.80 12.75 -15.94
CA GLU A 38 -10.95 12.44 -17.36
C GLU A 38 -10.27 11.11 -17.75
N ARG A 39 -9.24 10.69 -17.01
CA ARG A 39 -8.47 9.46 -17.23
C ARG A 39 -9.09 8.22 -16.58
N VAL A 40 -10.13 8.40 -15.77
CA VAL A 40 -10.76 7.32 -15.00
C VAL A 40 -12.18 7.03 -15.48
N ARG A 41 -12.42 5.80 -15.97
CA ARG A 41 -13.74 5.31 -16.41
C ARG A 41 -14.63 4.93 -15.23
N SER A 42 -14.04 4.22 -14.26
CA SER A 42 -14.69 3.83 -13.01
C SER A 42 -13.61 3.48 -11.98
N LEU A 43 -13.99 3.51 -10.70
CA LEU A 43 -13.08 3.27 -9.60
C LEU A 43 -13.62 2.17 -8.68
N ILE A 44 -12.77 1.21 -8.32
CA ILE A 44 -13.05 0.21 -7.28
C ILE A 44 -12.03 0.41 -6.16
N VAL A 45 -12.52 0.69 -4.96
CA VAL A 45 -11.70 0.86 -3.75
C VAL A 45 -11.98 -0.31 -2.82
N ALA A 46 -11.00 -1.20 -2.67
CA ALA A 46 -11.10 -2.33 -1.77
C ALA A 46 -10.43 -2.01 -0.44
N ASP A 47 -11.25 -2.01 0.62
CA ASP A 47 -10.83 -2.01 2.02
C ASP A 47 -9.97 -0.83 2.48
N ILE A 48 -10.30 0.39 2.03
CA ILE A 48 -9.70 1.64 2.52
C ILE A 48 -10.68 2.82 2.42
N SER A 49 -10.54 3.83 3.27
CA SER A 49 -11.27 5.09 3.19
C SER A 49 -10.38 6.28 2.80
N PRO A 50 -10.94 7.36 2.23
CA PRO A 50 -10.21 8.57 1.88
C PRO A 50 -9.95 9.47 3.11
N VAL A 51 -9.34 8.91 4.15
CA VAL A 51 -8.99 9.63 5.39
C VAL A 51 -7.53 9.40 5.74
N THR A 52 -6.95 10.30 6.55
CA THR A 52 -5.63 10.09 7.11
C THR A 52 -5.70 9.06 8.23
N TYR A 53 -4.84 8.04 8.16
CA TYR A 53 -4.68 7.09 9.26
C TYR A 53 -3.49 7.50 10.11
N LYS A 54 -3.60 7.32 11.43
CA LYS A 54 -2.41 7.43 12.29
C LYS A 54 -1.49 6.26 11.98
N ALA A 55 -0.19 6.48 12.12
CA ALA A 55 0.79 5.43 11.95
C ALA A 55 0.48 4.28 12.94
N HIS A 56 0.17 3.11 12.38
CA HIS A 56 -0.13 1.88 13.12
C HIS A 56 0.87 0.77 12.75
N HIS A 57 1.93 1.07 12.00
CA HIS A 57 2.86 0.09 11.42
C HIS A 57 4.29 0.27 11.91
N ASP A 58 4.51 1.10 12.94
CA ASP A 58 5.84 1.45 13.45
C ASP A 58 6.61 0.17 13.82
N ALA A 59 5.98 -0.75 14.54
CA ALA A 59 6.61 -2.03 14.91
C ALA A 59 6.92 -2.95 13.72
N ILE A 60 6.12 -2.91 12.65
CA ILE A 60 6.37 -3.71 11.44
C ILE A 60 7.58 -3.15 10.70
N LEU A 61 7.57 -1.84 10.42
CA LEU A 61 8.63 -1.20 9.64
C LEU A 61 9.95 -1.20 10.41
N GLU A 62 9.89 -0.90 11.71
CA GLU A 62 11.01 -1.06 12.63
C GLU A 62 11.54 -2.49 12.62
N GLY A 63 10.68 -3.49 12.75
CA GLY A 63 11.08 -4.89 12.72
C GLY A 63 11.75 -5.29 11.40
N MET A 64 11.25 -4.81 10.26
CA MET A 64 11.88 -5.08 8.98
C MET A 64 13.23 -4.36 8.82
N GLN A 65 13.37 -3.13 9.32
CA GLN A 65 14.62 -2.37 9.24
C GLN A 65 15.69 -2.85 10.22
N GLN A 66 15.30 -3.19 11.45
CA GLN A 66 16.22 -3.57 12.52
C GLN A 66 16.51 -5.08 12.58
N MET A 67 15.75 -5.91 11.85
CA MET A 67 16.04 -7.34 11.80
C MET A 67 17.43 -7.59 11.20
N ASP A 68 18.35 -8.05 12.02
CA ASP A 68 19.67 -8.48 11.57
C ASP A 68 19.53 -9.68 10.63
N LEU A 69 20.02 -9.52 9.39
CA LEU A 69 19.98 -10.55 8.35
C LEU A 69 21.25 -11.43 8.33
N ARG A 70 22.28 -11.10 9.12
CA ARG A 70 23.52 -11.89 9.18
C ARG A 70 23.23 -13.29 9.72
N GLY A 71 23.76 -14.29 9.02
CA GLY A 71 23.56 -15.70 9.34
C GLY A 71 22.12 -16.20 9.16
N VAL A 72 21.22 -15.43 8.53
CA VAL A 72 19.91 -15.95 8.11
C VAL A 72 20.10 -16.81 6.87
N THR A 73 19.75 -18.09 6.96
CA THR A 73 19.92 -19.07 5.88
C THR A 73 18.58 -19.50 5.27
N SER A 74 17.48 -19.32 5.98
CA SER A 74 16.13 -19.68 5.54
C SER A 74 15.07 -18.63 5.91
N ARG A 75 13.94 -18.64 5.19
CA ARG A 75 12.77 -17.81 5.55
C ARG A 75 12.17 -18.19 6.89
N SER A 76 12.32 -19.44 7.33
CA SER A 76 11.87 -19.90 8.65
C SER A 76 12.67 -19.23 9.78
N GLU A 77 13.99 -19.09 9.61
CA GLU A 77 14.83 -18.35 10.55
C GLU A 77 14.50 -16.85 10.54
N ALA A 78 14.28 -16.27 9.36
CA ALA A 78 13.82 -14.89 9.25
C ALA A 78 12.47 -14.66 9.97
N ASP A 79 11.51 -15.60 9.85
CA ASP A 79 10.24 -15.54 10.58
C ASP A 79 10.45 -15.53 12.09
N ALA A 80 11.31 -16.41 12.61
CA ALA A 80 11.62 -16.48 14.04
C ALA A 80 12.24 -15.17 14.56
N ARG A 81 13.09 -14.50 13.76
CA ARG A 81 13.64 -13.18 14.13
C ARG A 81 12.57 -12.09 14.07
N LEU A 82 11.76 -12.07 13.01
CA LEU A 82 10.70 -11.07 12.82
C LEU A 82 9.55 -11.21 13.84
N ALA A 83 9.35 -12.40 14.40
CA ALA A 83 8.37 -12.66 15.46
C ALA A 83 8.59 -11.84 16.73
N ARG A 84 9.79 -11.27 16.92
CA ARG A 84 10.10 -10.34 18.03
C ARG A 84 9.43 -8.97 17.86
N PHE A 85 8.99 -8.63 16.65
CA PHE A 85 8.42 -7.33 16.30
C PHE A 85 6.97 -7.44 15.82
N VAL A 86 6.65 -8.53 15.11
CA VAL A 86 5.34 -8.73 14.47
C VAL A 86 4.72 -10.02 14.98
N GLU A 87 3.71 -9.92 15.84
CA GLU A 87 3.10 -11.07 16.52
C GLU A 87 2.33 -11.99 15.56
N VAL A 88 1.64 -11.40 14.58
CA VAL A 88 0.73 -12.13 13.69
C VAL A 88 1.52 -12.89 12.61
N ALA A 89 1.53 -14.23 12.71
CA ALA A 89 2.28 -15.10 11.79
C ALA A 89 1.92 -14.89 10.31
N GLY A 90 0.63 -14.71 9.99
CA GLY A 90 0.20 -14.45 8.62
C GLY A 90 0.77 -13.14 8.04
N VAL A 91 0.91 -12.10 8.89
CA VAL A 91 1.54 -10.83 8.48
C VAL A 91 3.02 -11.05 8.21
N ARG A 92 3.75 -11.75 9.10
CA ARG A 92 5.17 -12.06 8.86
C ARG A 92 5.39 -12.84 7.57
N GLN A 93 4.62 -13.90 7.35
CA GLN A 93 4.70 -14.71 6.13
C GLN A 93 4.43 -13.88 4.88
N PHE A 94 3.48 -12.94 4.94
CA PHE A 94 3.23 -12.00 3.86
C PHE A 94 4.43 -11.07 3.62
N LEU A 95 4.99 -10.47 4.67
CA LEU A 95 6.16 -9.58 4.58
C LEU A 95 7.39 -10.31 4.00
N LEU A 96 7.66 -11.54 4.46
CA LEU A 96 8.78 -12.37 4.01
C LEU A 96 8.73 -12.78 2.54
N LYS A 97 7.61 -12.56 1.83
CA LYS A 97 7.57 -12.63 0.35
C LYS A 97 8.45 -11.56 -0.30
N ASN A 98 8.78 -10.50 0.42
CA ASN A 98 9.72 -9.45 -0.02
C ASN A 98 11.17 -9.72 0.42
N LEU A 99 11.45 -10.78 1.18
CA LEU A 99 12.81 -11.19 1.51
C LEU A 99 13.36 -12.03 0.36
N GLU A 100 14.35 -11.53 -0.36
CA GLU A 100 14.98 -12.23 -1.48
C GLU A 100 16.39 -12.69 -1.13
N ARG A 101 16.78 -13.84 -1.68
CA ARG A 101 18.13 -14.37 -1.53
C ARG A 101 19.06 -13.62 -2.48
N ILE A 102 20.17 -13.12 -1.96
CA ILE A 102 21.19 -12.43 -2.75
C ILE A 102 21.89 -13.46 -3.64
N PRO A 103 22.06 -13.21 -4.95
CA PRO A 103 22.83 -14.08 -5.83
C PRO A 103 24.26 -14.28 -5.31
N ALA A 104 24.83 -15.48 -5.47
CA ALA A 104 26.16 -15.78 -4.92
C ALA A 104 27.26 -14.83 -5.43
N GLN A 105 27.11 -14.27 -6.63
CA GLN A 105 28.06 -13.32 -7.22
C GLN A 105 27.96 -11.91 -6.60
N GLU A 106 26.86 -11.60 -5.92
CA GLU A 106 26.59 -10.31 -5.28
C GLU A 106 26.75 -10.37 -3.74
N GLN A 107 27.02 -11.56 -3.19
CA GLN A 107 27.23 -11.73 -1.74
C GLN A 107 28.59 -11.17 -1.35
N ALA A 108 28.61 -10.39 -0.27
CA ALA A 108 29.83 -9.98 0.40
C ALA A 108 30.25 -11.05 1.43
N ASP A 109 31.48 -10.94 1.95
CA ASP A 109 32.01 -11.84 3.00
C ASP A 109 31.37 -11.62 4.39
N ASP A 110 30.25 -10.88 4.47
CA ASP A 110 29.60 -10.45 5.72
C ASP A 110 28.49 -11.40 6.21
N GLU A 111 28.42 -12.61 5.66
CA GLU A 111 27.44 -13.67 5.98
C GLU A 111 25.97 -13.26 5.75
N VAL A 112 25.71 -12.24 4.91
CA VAL A 112 24.35 -11.82 4.55
C VAL A 112 23.90 -12.51 3.27
N ALA A 113 23.01 -13.49 3.40
CA ALA A 113 22.45 -14.23 2.26
C ALA A 113 21.12 -13.67 1.73
N PHE A 114 20.50 -12.71 2.43
CA PHE A 114 19.18 -12.17 2.09
C PHE A 114 19.16 -10.64 2.13
N ARG A 115 18.28 -10.05 1.33
CA ARG A 115 17.94 -8.62 1.38
C ARG A 115 16.45 -8.39 1.23
N TRP A 116 15.96 -7.25 1.70
CA TRP A 116 14.61 -6.80 1.42
C TRP A 116 14.52 -6.20 0.01
N ARG A 117 13.52 -6.63 -0.76
CA ARG A 117 13.19 -6.04 -2.08
C ARG A 117 12.66 -4.61 -1.96
N LEU A 118 12.06 -4.29 -0.82
CA LEU A 118 11.42 -3.01 -0.56
C LEU A 118 12.46 -1.99 -0.14
N ASN A 119 12.30 -0.76 -0.63
CA ASN A 119 13.08 0.38 -0.16
C ASN A 119 12.52 0.87 1.18
N LEU A 120 12.88 0.18 2.26
CA LEU A 120 12.33 0.43 3.60
C LEU A 120 12.64 1.83 4.12
N SER A 121 13.80 2.41 3.79
CA SER A 121 14.17 3.75 4.23
C SER A 121 13.29 4.83 3.58
N VAL A 122 12.98 4.69 2.29
CA VAL A 122 12.06 5.61 1.61
C VAL A 122 10.62 5.42 2.07
N ILE A 123 10.19 4.18 2.31
CA ILE A 123 8.85 3.91 2.83
C ILE A 123 8.66 4.59 4.19
N ASP A 124 9.65 4.47 5.07
CA ASP A 124 9.65 5.09 6.40
C ASP A 124 9.62 6.62 6.31
N ALA A 125 10.55 7.22 5.56
CA ALA A 125 10.62 8.66 5.38
C ALA A 125 9.38 9.29 4.72
N CYS A 126 8.60 8.50 3.97
CA CYS A 126 7.40 8.95 3.27
C CYS A 126 6.10 8.40 3.88
N TYR A 127 6.15 7.70 5.02
CA TYR A 127 4.98 6.97 5.52
C TYR A 127 3.80 7.90 5.80
N ASP A 128 4.03 9.09 6.35
CA ASP A 128 2.97 10.08 6.57
C ASP A 128 2.26 10.49 5.28
N LYS A 129 3.00 10.64 4.17
CA LYS A 129 2.42 10.97 2.86
C LYS A 129 1.62 9.81 2.30
N LEU A 130 2.07 8.58 2.54
CA LEU A 130 1.38 7.36 2.16
C LEU A 130 0.08 7.15 2.99
N ALA A 131 0.11 7.55 4.25
CA ALA A 131 -1.00 7.44 5.19
C ALA A 131 -2.00 8.62 5.09
N ALA A 132 -1.63 9.72 4.42
CA ALA A 132 -2.48 10.89 4.21
C ALA A 132 -3.77 10.56 3.44
N ALA A 133 -4.80 11.38 3.63
CA ALA A 133 -6.00 11.35 2.81
C ALA A 133 -5.67 11.75 1.35
N PRO A 134 -6.36 11.20 0.34
CA PRO A 134 -6.25 11.70 -1.02
C PRO A 134 -6.89 13.09 -1.13
N GLU A 135 -6.35 13.94 -1.99
CA GLU A 135 -6.76 15.34 -2.15
C GLU A 135 -7.13 15.65 -3.61
N GLY A 136 -8.03 16.61 -3.84
CA GLY A 136 -8.46 17.01 -5.17
C GLY A 136 -9.04 18.42 -5.19
N GLN A 137 -9.23 18.98 -6.38
CA GLN A 137 -9.89 20.30 -6.54
C GLN A 137 -11.42 20.23 -6.43
N GLY A 138 -11.98 19.01 -6.48
CA GLY A 138 -13.41 18.74 -6.39
C GLY A 138 -13.68 17.24 -6.31
N PRO A 139 -14.97 16.83 -6.24
CA PRO A 139 -15.35 15.42 -6.22
C PRO A 139 -15.06 14.72 -7.54
N PHE A 140 -14.89 13.39 -7.47
CA PHE A 140 -14.96 12.53 -8.65
C PHE A 140 -16.41 12.05 -8.83
N GLU A 141 -17.06 12.55 -9.89
CA GLU A 141 -18.47 12.30 -10.21
C GLU A 141 -18.72 10.95 -10.91
N GLY A 142 -17.67 10.23 -11.29
CA GLY A 142 -17.79 8.96 -12.01
C GLY A 142 -18.26 7.80 -11.11
N PRO A 143 -18.54 6.63 -11.70
CA PRO A 143 -18.96 5.45 -10.94
C PRO A 143 -17.86 4.96 -10.00
N VAL A 144 -18.20 4.79 -8.72
CA VAL A 144 -17.28 4.27 -7.70
C VAL A 144 -17.91 3.13 -6.92
N LEU A 145 -17.15 2.06 -6.69
CA LEU A 145 -17.53 0.98 -5.78
C LEU A 145 -16.50 0.88 -4.65
N PHE A 146 -16.96 1.08 -3.42
CA PHE A 146 -16.21 0.74 -2.21
C PHE A 146 -16.61 -0.67 -1.76
N ILE A 147 -15.61 -1.52 -1.52
CA ILE A 147 -15.80 -2.87 -0.98
C ILE A 147 -15.17 -2.90 0.40
N LYS A 148 -15.98 -3.13 1.43
CA LYS A 148 -15.55 -3.24 2.82
C LYS A 148 -15.33 -4.71 3.19
N GLY A 149 -14.17 -5.04 3.77
CA GLY A 149 -13.98 -6.34 4.40
C GLY A 149 -14.94 -6.55 5.58
N ALA A 150 -15.42 -7.79 5.79
CA ALA A 150 -16.37 -8.12 6.85
C ALA A 150 -15.94 -7.53 8.21
N ASP A 151 -14.69 -7.76 8.59
CA ASP A 151 -14.08 -7.31 9.85
C ASP A 151 -13.21 -6.05 9.70
N SER A 152 -13.42 -5.27 8.63
CA SER A 152 -12.58 -4.12 8.31
C SER A 152 -12.68 -3.00 9.34
N ALA A 153 -11.53 -2.61 9.88
CA ALA A 153 -11.36 -1.38 10.63
C ALA A 153 -11.06 -0.16 9.74
N TYR A 154 -10.82 -0.35 8.43
CA TYR A 154 -10.41 0.72 7.52
C TYR A 154 -11.58 1.53 6.98
N ILE A 155 -12.72 0.88 6.72
CA ILE A 155 -13.96 1.54 6.31
C ILE A 155 -14.94 1.49 7.48
N GLN A 156 -15.18 2.65 8.09
CA GLN A 156 -16.04 2.82 9.26
C GLN A 156 -17.19 3.78 8.96
N GLU A 157 -18.29 3.70 9.72
CA GLU A 157 -19.46 4.57 9.55
C GLU A 157 -19.08 6.06 9.55
N LYS A 158 -18.14 6.45 10.41
CA LYS A 158 -17.63 7.83 10.51
C LYS A 158 -16.92 8.35 9.26
N HIS A 159 -16.53 7.47 8.32
CA HIS A 159 -15.88 7.87 7.06
C HIS A 159 -16.88 8.11 5.93
N ARG A 160 -18.17 7.78 6.11
CA ARG A 160 -19.16 7.80 5.02
C ARG A 160 -19.40 9.20 4.45
N ASP A 161 -19.42 10.21 5.30
CA ASP A 161 -19.58 11.59 4.85
C ASP A 161 -18.41 12.01 3.98
N THR A 162 -17.17 11.73 4.40
CA THR A 162 -15.97 11.99 3.58
C THR A 162 -15.99 11.25 2.25
N ILE A 163 -16.41 9.96 2.25
CA ILE A 163 -16.58 9.18 1.01
C ILE A 163 -17.59 9.85 0.09
N ARG A 164 -18.77 10.24 0.59
CA ARG A 164 -19.82 10.88 -0.22
C ARG A 164 -19.42 12.25 -0.73
N THR A 165 -18.66 13.03 0.04
CA THR A 165 -18.17 14.34 -0.38
C THR A 165 -17.16 14.23 -1.52
N LEU A 166 -16.24 13.26 -1.47
CA LEU A 166 -15.20 13.11 -2.49
C LEU A 166 -15.64 12.24 -3.68
N PHE A 167 -16.57 11.32 -3.45
CA PHE A 167 -17.05 10.33 -4.42
C PHE A 167 -18.59 10.21 -4.34
N PRO A 168 -19.34 11.22 -4.82
CA PRO A 168 -20.80 11.23 -4.74
C PRO A 168 -21.46 10.06 -5.52
N GLY A 169 -20.79 9.53 -6.54
CA GLY A 169 -21.21 8.34 -7.29
C GLY A 169 -20.85 7.00 -6.63
N ALA A 170 -20.51 6.99 -5.33
CA ALA A 170 -20.05 5.80 -4.63
C ALA A 170 -21.18 4.88 -4.15
N GLU A 171 -21.09 3.61 -4.54
CA GLU A 171 -21.77 2.49 -3.88
C GLU A 171 -20.85 1.88 -2.81
N LEU A 172 -21.39 1.52 -1.65
CA LEU A 172 -20.67 0.81 -0.59
C LEU A 172 -21.24 -0.61 -0.46
N LYS A 173 -20.38 -1.62 -0.58
CA LYS A 173 -20.70 -3.04 -0.40
C LYS A 173 -19.88 -3.67 0.71
#